data_AF-A0A1H8ADM8-F1
#
_entry.id   AF-A0A1H8ADM8-F1
#
_cell.length_a   1.000
_cell.length_b   1.000
_cell.length_c   1.000
_cell.angle_alpha   90.00
_cell.angle_beta   90.00
_cell.angle_gamma   90.00
#
_symmetry.space_group_name_H-M   'P 1'
#
loop_
_entity.id
_entity.type
_entity.pdbx_description
1 polymer ?
#
loop_
_entity_poly.entity_id
_entity_poly.type
_entity_poly.pdbx_seq_one_letter_code
_entity_poly.pdbx_strand_id
1 'polypeptide(L)'
;MEPTPPFLQNAYVARYAPGLAARYRRANTVAGVVFTLFLLGGLVASALTARSWFAYVFVILVFGIGAATSLFTARQAENKWNADNRLALSVSDVGLGLPRLATITWAEVRYVRIYDHSLTPRGMSPYTSTVTHLFGTDSTMFVDVFVTDSDAVLARVGNPPKVLRALDADKKVTGFKGVWGQGMVGPVFQDAVQALVTAAERHGVAVTYDVTNTSAWYMPRSNQPKAN
;
A
#
# COMPACT_ATOMS: atom_id res chain seq x y z
N MET A 1 18.49 18.43 -9.21
CA MET A 1 18.36 17.11 -8.55
C MET A 1 18.58 17.36 -7.08
N GLU A 2 17.62 17.09 -6.21
CA GLU A 2 17.87 17.17 -4.76
C GLU A 2 18.90 16.09 -4.37
N PRO A 3 19.87 16.41 -3.52
CA PRO A 3 20.86 15.45 -3.06
C PRO A 3 20.16 14.32 -2.29
N THR A 4 20.62 13.10 -2.52
CA THR A 4 20.17 11.93 -1.75
C THR A 4 20.38 12.22 -0.26
N PRO A 5 19.35 12.05 0.60
CA PRO A 5 19.48 12.23 2.05
C PRO A 5 20.74 11.54 2.60
N PRO A 6 21.44 12.12 3.61
CA PRO A 6 22.74 11.62 4.08
C PRO A 6 22.77 10.14 4.46
N PHE A 7 21.67 9.61 5.01
CA PHE A 7 21.55 8.18 5.37
C PHE A 7 21.53 7.22 4.16
N LEU A 8 21.52 7.74 2.93
CA LEU A 8 21.45 6.96 1.69
C LEU A 8 22.75 6.95 0.87
N GLN A 9 23.82 7.61 1.34
CA GLN A 9 25.04 7.81 0.54
C GLN A 9 25.82 6.51 0.28
N ASN A 10 25.68 5.49 1.14
CA ASN A 10 26.24 4.14 0.99
C ASN A 10 25.15 3.04 1.02
N ALA A 11 23.94 3.37 0.59
CA ALA A 11 22.79 2.48 0.65
C ALA A 11 22.42 1.95 -0.74
N TYR A 12 21.93 0.72 -0.82
CA TYR A 12 21.10 0.32 -1.96
C TYR A 12 19.78 1.11 -1.88
N VAL A 13 19.37 1.75 -2.97
CA VAL A 13 18.15 2.58 -3.01
C VAL A 13 17.24 2.16 -4.15
N ALA A 14 16.07 1.65 -3.78
CA ALA A 14 14.96 1.38 -4.68
C ALA A 14 14.00 2.57 -4.73
N ARG A 15 13.58 2.97 -5.93
CA ARG A 15 12.59 4.03 -6.15
C ARG A 15 11.41 3.53 -6.98
N TYR A 16 10.22 4.05 -6.67
CA TYR A 16 9.02 3.80 -7.47
C TYR A 16 9.08 4.51 -8.82
N ALA A 17 8.51 3.87 -9.84
CA ALA A 17 8.46 4.43 -11.18
C ALA A 17 7.60 5.71 -11.22
N PRO A 18 8.08 6.80 -11.86
CA PRO A 18 7.39 8.10 -11.88
C PRO A 18 5.96 8.06 -12.42
N GLY A 19 5.74 7.26 -13.47
CA GLY A 19 4.50 7.27 -14.24
C GLY A 19 3.32 6.59 -13.53
N LEU A 20 3.62 5.75 -12.54
CA LEU A 20 2.62 4.93 -11.86
C LEU A 20 1.74 5.77 -10.93
N ALA A 21 2.32 6.69 -10.16
CA ALA A 21 1.56 7.60 -9.30
C ALA A 21 0.61 8.47 -10.13
N ALA A 22 1.12 8.98 -11.26
CA ALA A 22 0.35 9.76 -12.21
C ALA A 22 -0.78 8.92 -12.84
N ARG A 23 -0.53 7.64 -13.15
CA ARG A 23 -1.54 6.74 -13.74
C ARG A 23 -2.72 6.52 -12.80
N TYR A 24 -2.51 6.13 -11.54
CA TYR A 24 -3.63 5.91 -10.61
C TYR A 24 -4.31 7.22 -10.21
N ARG A 25 -3.55 8.31 -10.05
CA ARG A 25 -4.13 9.64 -9.84
C ARG A 25 -5.07 9.99 -10.99
N ARG A 26 -4.65 9.83 -12.24
CA ARG A 26 -5.47 10.09 -13.44
C ARG A 26 -6.70 9.18 -13.46
N ALA A 27 -6.53 7.87 -13.29
CA ALA A 27 -7.64 6.93 -13.32
C ALA A 27 -8.72 7.25 -12.28
N ASN A 28 -8.31 7.52 -11.03
CA ASN A 28 -9.23 7.88 -9.95
C ASN A 28 -9.84 9.27 -10.14
N THR A 29 -9.09 10.23 -10.70
CA THR A 29 -9.64 11.55 -11.04
C THR A 29 -10.71 11.43 -12.12
N VAL A 30 -10.47 10.65 -13.18
CA VAL A 30 -11.45 10.40 -14.25
C VAL A 30 -12.69 9.73 -13.68
N ALA A 31 -12.54 8.70 -12.84
CA ALA A 31 -13.66 8.06 -12.16
C ALA A 31 -14.46 9.06 -11.31
N GLY A 32 -13.78 9.90 -10.52
CA GLY A 32 -14.41 10.94 -9.70
C GLY A 32 -15.19 11.95 -10.54
N VAL A 33 -14.65 12.38 -11.68
CA VAL A 33 -15.34 13.27 -12.63
C VAL A 33 -16.59 12.59 -13.19
N VAL A 34 -16.50 11.33 -13.61
CA VAL A 34 -17.65 10.56 -14.12
C VAL A 34 -18.75 10.43 -13.07
N PHE A 35 -18.41 10.06 -11.83
CA PHE A 35 -19.39 10.01 -10.73
C PHE A 35 -20.02 11.38 -10.46
N THR A 36 -19.23 12.45 -10.53
CA THR A 36 -19.75 13.82 -10.35
C THR A 36 -20.72 14.21 -11.46
N LEU A 37 -20.44 13.85 -12.72
CA LEU A 37 -21.35 14.09 -13.84
C LEU A 37 -22.66 13.31 -13.68
N PHE A 38 -22.60 12.05 -13.24
CA PHE A 38 -23.82 11.28 -12.93
C PHE A 38 -24.60 11.87 -11.75
N LEU A 39 -23.91 12.37 -10.72
CA LEU A 39 -24.54 13.07 -9.60
C LEU A 39 -25.31 14.30 -10.12
N LEU A 40 -24.66 15.17 -10.89
CA LEU A 40 -25.28 16.38 -11.43
C LEU A 40 -26.45 16.05 -12.36
N GLY A 41 -26.28 15.12 -13.29
CA GLY A 41 -27.34 14.69 -14.20
C GLY A 41 -28.51 14.05 -13.46
N GLY A 42 -28.25 13.22 -12.44
CA GLY A 42 -29.27 12.59 -11.60
C GLY A 42 -30.04 13.59 -10.74
N LEU A 43 -29.37 14.63 -10.22
CA LEU A 43 -30.02 15.72 -9.49
C LEU A 43 -30.89 16.58 -10.40
N VAL A 44 -30.40 16.96 -11.58
CA VAL A 44 -31.17 17.74 -12.57
C VAL A 44 -32.39 16.93 -13.05
N ALA A 45 -32.21 15.66 -13.39
CA ALA A 45 -33.33 14.80 -13.80
C ALA A 45 -34.36 14.62 -12.67
N SER A 46 -33.91 14.44 -11.42
CA SER A 46 -34.81 14.34 -10.27
C SER A 46 -35.61 15.63 -10.04
N ALA A 47 -34.96 16.79 -10.20
CA ALA A 47 -35.59 18.11 -10.11
C ALA A 47 -36.66 18.33 -11.19
N LEU A 48 -36.40 17.90 -12.42
CA LEU A 48 -37.32 18.06 -13.55
C LEU A 48 -38.50 17.09 -13.55
N THR A 49 -38.37 15.93 -12.88
CA THR A 49 -39.37 14.85 -12.94
C THR A 49 -40.23 14.71 -11.68
N ALA A 50 -40.15 15.66 -10.74
CA ALA A 50 -40.89 15.65 -9.47
C ALA A 50 -40.81 14.28 -8.74
N ARG A 51 -39.63 13.65 -8.76
CA ARG A 51 -39.42 12.35 -8.10
C ARG A 51 -39.47 12.47 -6.58
N SER A 52 -39.78 11.36 -5.92
CA SER A 52 -39.77 11.26 -4.46
C SER A 52 -38.41 11.68 -3.89
N TRP A 53 -38.42 12.30 -2.70
CA TRP A 53 -37.22 12.74 -1.98
C TRP A 53 -36.16 11.62 -1.85
N PHE A 54 -36.61 10.36 -1.83
CA PHE A 54 -35.75 9.17 -1.80
C PHE A 54 -34.79 9.08 -2.99
N ALA A 55 -35.21 9.50 -4.20
CA ALA A 55 -34.36 9.49 -5.39
C ALA A 55 -33.17 10.47 -5.25
N TYR A 56 -33.40 11.64 -4.62
CA TYR A 56 -32.33 12.61 -4.36
C TYR A 56 -31.31 12.06 -3.38
N VAL A 57 -31.78 11.48 -2.27
CA VAL A 57 -30.92 10.88 -1.25
C VAL A 57 -30.12 9.72 -1.86
N PHE A 58 -30.76 8.85 -2.62
CA PHE A 58 -30.09 7.74 -3.30
C PHE A 58 -29.01 8.20 -4.28
N VAL A 59 -29.32 9.18 -5.14
CA VAL A 59 -28.37 9.72 -6.12
C VAL A 59 -27.17 10.39 -5.42
N ILE A 60 -27.41 11.17 -4.36
CA ILE A 60 -26.34 11.79 -3.56
C ILE A 60 -25.48 10.73 -2.88
N LEU A 61 -26.09 9.72 -2.27
CA LEU A 61 -25.34 8.66 -1.58
C LEU A 61 -24.50 7.85 -2.57
N VAL A 62 -25.05 7.39 -3.69
CA VAL A 62 -24.31 6.52 -4.61
C VAL A 62 -23.24 7.31 -5.36
N PHE A 63 -23.62 8.41 -6.01
CA PHE A 63 -22.70 9.14 -6.89
C PHE A 63 -21.84 10.16 -6.14
N GLY A 64 -22.37 10.78 -5.08
CA GLY A 64 -21.59 11.68 -4.23
C GLY A 64 -20.52 10.96 -3.42
N ILE A 65 -20.86 9.84 -2.76
CA ILE A 65 -19.84 9.03 -2.05
C ILE A 65 -18.85 8.43 -3.05
N GLY A 66 -19.31 7.96 -4.21
CA GLY A 66 -18.44 7.48 -5.29
C GLY A 66 -17.42 8.54 -5.71
N ALA A 67 -17.87 9.76 -6.03
CA ALA A 67 -17.00 10.86 -6.42
C ALA A 67 -16.01 11.25 -5.31
N ALA A 68 -16.50 11.42 -4.08
CA ALA A 68 -15.66 11.78 -2.94
C ALA A 68 -14.60 10.71 -2.68
N THR A 69 -14.99 9.44 -2.74
CA THR A 69 -14.06 8.30 -2.57
C THR A 69 -13.01 8.32 -3.66
N SER A 70 -13.38 8.42 -4.93
CA SER A 70 -12.42 8.46 -6.05
C SER A 70 -11.45 9.65 -5.99
N LEU A 71 -11.90 10.83 -5.57
CA LEU A 71 -11.01 11.98 -5.42
C LEU A 71 -10.06 11.81 -4.22
N PHE A 72 -10.56 11.23 -3.13
CA PHE A 72 -9.74 10.88 -1.98
C PHE A 72 -8.70 9.81 -2.32
N THR A 73 -9.07 8.76 -3.06
CA THR A 73 -8.14 7.72 -3.52
C THR A 73 -7.10 8.29 -4.47
N ALA A 74 -7.45 9.23 -5.35
CA ALA A 74 -6.51 9.91 -6.24
C ALA A 74 -5.40 10.62 -5.46
N ARG A 75 -5.77 11.36 -4.41
CA ARG A 75 -4.81 12.03 -3.50
C ARG A 75 -3.96 11.02 -2.73
N GLN A 76 -4.56 9.92 -2.27
CA GLN A 76 -3.81 8.87 -1.59
C GLN A 76 -2.78 8.18 -2.49
N ALA A 77 -3.15 7.87 -3.73
CA ALA A 77 -2.25 7.24 -4.71
C ALA A 77 -1.05 8.15 -5.05
N GLU A 78 -1.28 9.45 -5.22
CA GLU A 78 -0.23 10.44 -5.43
C GLU A 78 0.73 10.49 -4.24
N ASN A 79 0.17 10.53 -3.03
CA ASN A 79 0.92 10.58 -1.79
C ASN A 79 1.74 9.29 -1.52
N LYS A 80 1.17 8.12 -1.80
CA LYS A 80 1.79 6.82 -1.52
C LYS A 80 3.12 6.64 -2.25
N TRP A 81 3.20 7.06 -3.51
CA TRP A 81 4.34 6.74 -4.38
C TRP A 81 5.25 7.92 -4.71
N ASN A 82 4.83 9.15 -4.43
CA ASN A 82 5.70 10.34 -4.56
C ASN A 82 6.39 10.74 -3.26
N ALA A 83 6.24 9.97 -2.18
CA ALA A 83 6.90 10.26 -0.91
C ALA A 83 8.43 10.16 -1.00
N ASP A 84 9.15 11.04 -0.29
CA ASP A 84 10.61 11.04 -0.13
C ASP A 84 11.37 10.82 -1.45
N ASN A 85 11.01 11.63 -2.46
CA ASN A 85 11.54 11.51 -3.82
C ASN A 85 11.31 10.11 -4.43
N ARG A 86 10.12 9.54 -4.19
CA ARG A 86 9.68 8.21 -4.66
C ARG A 86 10.44 7.05 -4.05
N LEU A 87 10.95 7.19 -2.83
CA LEU A 87 11.61 6.09 -2.13
C LEU A 87 10.67 4.89 -2.00
N ALA A 88 11.14 3.70 -2.36
CA ALA A 88 10.45 2.43 -2.11
C ALA A 88 11.09 1.70 -0.94
N LEU A 89 12.41 1.58 -0.95
CA LEU A 89 13.23 1.05 0.13
C LEU A 89 14.66 1.54 -0.02
N SER A 90 15.31 1.71 1.11
CA SER A 90 16.75 1.81 1.16
C SER A 90 17.32 0.81 2.17
N VAL A 91 18.45 0.21 1.81
CA VAL A 91 19.14 -0.79 2.62
C VAL A 91 20.57 -0.33 2.80
N SER A 92 20.99 -0.18 4.05
CA SER A 92 22.34 0.29 4.43
C SER A 92 22.85 -0.53 5.62
N ASP A 93 24.13 -0.37 5.97
CA ASP A 93 24.70 -1.01 7.17
C ASP A 93 24.07 -0.48 8.48
N VAL A 94 23.47 0.70 8.45
CA VAL A 94 22.79 1.29 9.63
C VAL A 94 21.38 0.71 9.81
N GLY A 95 20.70 0.39 8.71
CA GLY A 95 19.32 -0.08 8.76
C GLY A 95 18.54 0.09 7.45
N LEU A 96 17.22 0.02 7.60
CA LEU A 96 16.23 0.09 6.53
C LEU A 96 15.53 1.44 6.52
N GLY A 97 15.65 2.20 5.43
CA GLY A 97 14.83 3.41 5.23
C GLY A 97 13.59 3.09 4.41
N LEU A 98 12.43 3.41 4.97
CA LEU A 98 11.12 3.23 4.33
C LEU A 98 10.49 4.59 4.01
N PRO A 99 9.65 4.71 2.98
CA PRO A 99 8.98 5.97 2.69
C PRO A 99 8.10 6.43 3.85
N ARG A 100 8.15 7.72 4.17
CA ARG A 100 7.44 8.42 5.25
C ARG A 100 7.79 7.92 6.64
N LEU A 101 8.87 7.18 6.74
CA LEU A 101 9.48 6.71 7.96
C LEU A 101 10.96 7.11 7.90
N ALA A 102 11.54 7.37 9.06
CA ALA A 102 12.99 7.49 9.13
C ALA A 102 13.65 6.11 8.95
N THR A 103 14.97 6.07 9.01
CA THR A 103 15.73 4.81 9.08
C THR A 103 15.33 4.03 10.32
N ILE A 104 14.91 2.78 10.12
CA ILE A 104 14.72 1.76 11.15
C ILE A 104 16.05 1.02 11.28
N THR A 105 16.70 1.09 12.43
CA THR A 105 18.01 0.46 12.60
C THR A 105 17.88 -1.06 12.66
N TRP A 106 18.92 -1.80 12.28
CA TRP A 106 18.88 -3.27 12.30
C TRP A 106 18.58 -3.85 13.69
N ALA A 107 18.99 -3.18 14.76
CA ALA A 107 18.67 -3.57 16.14
C ALA A 107 17.18 -3.46 16.48
N GLU A 108 16.42 -2.64 15.73
CA GLU A 108 14.98 -2.46 15.92
C GLU A 108 14.16 -3.41 15.05
N VAL A 109 14.76 -3.95 13.99
CA VAL A 109 14.10 -4.90 13.10
C VAL A 109 14.06 -6.28 13.77
N ARG A 110 12.86 -6.78 14.00
CA ARG A 110 12.62 -8.09 14.58
C ARG A 110 12.68 -9.20 13.51
N TYR A 111 12.01 -8.97 12.39
CA TYR A 111 12.05 -9.86 11.22
C TYR A 111 11.51 -9.13 9.98
N VAL A 112 11.80 -9.67 8.81
CA VAL A 112 11.27 -9.19 7.53
C VAL A 112 10.42 -10.31 6.92
N ARG A 113 9.31 -9.92 6.29
CA ARG A 113 8.45 -10.84 5.56
C ARG A 113 8.29 -10.35 4.13
N ILE A 114 8.64 -11.21 3.19
CA ILE A 114 8.51 -10.99 1.76
C ILE A 114 7.32 -11.78 1.28
N TYR A 115 6.33 -11.09 0.74
CA TYR A 115 5.17 -11.69 0.12
C TYR A 115 5.39 -11.82 -1.38
N ASP A 116 5.17 -13.03 -1.92
CA ASP A 116 5.13 -13.30 -3.35
C ASP A 116 3.90 -14.15 -3.74
N HIS A 117 2.86 -13.45 -4.16
CA HIS A 117 1.62 -13.97 -4.72
C HIS A 117 1.62 -14.05 -6.25
N SER A 118 2.76 -13.91 -6.93
CA SER A 118 2.82 -14.06 -8.40
C SER A 118 2.31 -15.43 -8.87
N LEU A 119 2.42 -16.46 -8.01
CA LEU A 119 2.00 -17.83 -8.26
C LEU A 119 0.63 -18.19 -7.67
N THR A 120 -0.06 -17.28 -6.96
CA THR A 120 -1.37 -17.57 -6.36
C THR A 120 -2.48 -17.44 -7.40
N PRO A 121 -3.37 -18.46 -7.59
CA PRO A 121 -4.52 -18.33 -8.46
C PRO A 121 -5.42 -17.17 -8.01
N ARG A 122 -5.76 -16.26 -8.93
CA ARG A 122 -6.59 -15.08 -8.63
C ARG A 122 -8.06 -15.46 -8.41
N GLY A 123 -8.38 -16.03 -7.26
CA GLY A 123 -9.76 -16.20 -6.77
C GLY A 123 -10.33 -14.92 -6.16
N MET A 124 -10.03 -13.74 -6.72
CA MET A 124 -10.46 -12.47 -6.13
C MET A 124 -11.87 -12.10 -6.60
N SER A 125 -12.71 -11.65 -5.66
CA SER A 125 -13.99 -11.04 -6.02
C SER A 125 -13.74 -9.84 -6.96
N PRO A 126 -14.62 -9.59 -7.95
CA PRO A 126 -14.50 -8.43 -8.84
C PRO A 126 -14.41 -7.11 -8.06
N TYR A 127 -15.09 -7.03 -6.91
CA TYR A 127 -15.05 -5.86 -6.04
C TYR A 127 -13.65 -5.66 -5.43
N THR A 128 -13.06 -6.69 -4.82
CA THR A 128 -11.73 -6.60 -4.20
C THR A 128 -10.68 -6.26 -5.25
N SER A 129 -10.69 -6.95 -6.41
CA SER A 129 -9.76 -6.68 -7.51
C SER A 129 -9.88 -5.25 -8.04
N THR A 130 -11.10 -4.74 -8.20
CA THR A 130 -11.33 -3.37 -8.66
C THR A 130 -10.81 -2.36 -7.65
N VAL A 131 -11.11 -2.57 -6.36
CA VAL A 131 -10.72 -1.66 -5.28
C VAL A 131 -9.21 -1.66 -5.09
N THR A 132 -8.56 -2.82 -4.98
CA THR A 132 -7.10 -2.91 -4.80
C THR A 132 -6.37 -2.37 -6.02
N HIS A 133 -6.88 -2.62 -7.22
CA HIS A 133 -6.32 -2.06 -8.44
C HIS A 133 -6.45 -0.54 -8.45
N LEU A 134 -7.62 0.03 -8.13
CA LEU A 134 -7.81 1.48 -8.05
C LEU A 134 -6.89 2.15 -7.02
N PHE A 135 -6.65 1.49 -5.88
CA PHE A 135 -5.75 1.98 -4.84
C PHE A 135 -4.25 1.76 -5.12
N GLY A 136 -3.89 1.07 -6.21
CA GLY A 136 -2.49 0.65 -6.43
C GLY A 136 -1.97 -0.21 -5.27
N THR A 137 -2.85 -1.03 -4.70
CA THR A 137 -2.52 -2.01 -3.65
C THR A 137 -2.67 -3.44 -4.17
N ASP A 138 -3.01 -3.61 -5.44
CA ASP A 138 -2.99 -4.89 -6.15
C ASP A 138 -1.55 -5.25 -6.53
N SER A 139 -0.72 -5.48 -5.52
CA SER A 139 0.63 -5.99 -5.71
C SER A 139 0.67 -7.46 -5.40
N THR A 140 1.13 -8.23 -6.39
CA THR A 140 1.45 -9.64 -6.21
C THR A 140 2.68 -9.81 -5.34
N MET A 141 3.54 -8.80 -5.18
CA MET A 141 4.73 -8.90 -4.33
C MET A 141 4.89 -7.66 -3.47
N PHE A 142 5.21 -7.82 -2.19
CA PHE A 142 5.55 -6.71 -1.30
C PHE A 142 6.40 -7.16 -0.10
N VAL A 143 7.03 -6.19 0.57
CA VAL A 143 7.85 -6.43 1.76
C VAL A 143 7.20 -5.79 2.97
N ASP A 144 7.05 -6.53 4.06
CA ASP A 144 6.69 -6.01 5.38
C ASP A 144 7.93 -6.09 6.30
N VAL A 145 8.22 -5.00 7.01
CA VAL A 145 9.31 -4.91 8.01
C VAL A 145 8.69 -4.86 9.39
N PHE A 146 8.99 -5.85 10.23
CA PHE A 146 8.50 -5.93 11.60
C PHE A 146 9.54 -5.43 12.57
N VAL A 147 9.09 -4.62 13.53
CA VAL A 147 9.96 -4.01 14.53
C VAL A 147 9.57 -4.46 15.93
N THR A 148 10.52 -4.33 16.86
CA THR A 148 10.29 -4.66 18.27
C THR A 148 9.31 -3.69 18.94
N ASP A 149 9.38 -2.40 18.59
CA ASP A 149 8.50 -1.35 19.10
C ASP A 149 8.06 -0.41 17.97
N SER A 150 6.87 -0.65 17.43
CA SER A 150 6.31 0.17 16.34
C SER A 150 5.90 1.56 16.79
N ASP A 151 5.53 1.74 18.05
CA ASP A 151 5.07 3.02 18.56
C ASP A 151 6.25 3.95 18.82
N ALA A 152 7.39 3.43 19.30
CA ALA A 152 8.65 4.18 19.36
C ALA A 152 9.15 4.61 17.97
N VAL A 153 9.05 3.73 16.96
CA VAL A 153 9.38 4.10 15.57
C VAL A 153 8.50 5.25 15.10
N LEU A 154 7.18 5.20 15.36
CA LEU A 154 6.25 6.25 14.92
C LEU A 154 6.39 7.56 15.70
N ALA A 155 6.66 7.49 17.00
CA ALA A 155 6.85 8.67 17.85
C ALA A 155 7.99 9.56 17.33
N ARG A 156 9.03 8.96 16.74
CA ARG A 156 10.16 9.68 16.13
C ARG A 156 9.79 10.45 14.86
N VAL A 157 8.72 10.06 14.17
CA VAL A 157 8.34 10.62 12.87
C VAL A 157 7.46 11.86 13.01
N GLY A 158 7.00 12.20 14.22
CA GLY A 158 6.32 13.45 14.57
C GLY A 158 4.90 13.61 14.01
N ASN A 159 4.70 13.33 12.72
CA ASN A 159 3.40 13.30 12.06
C ASN A 159 3.38 12.25 10.93
N PRO A 160 3.46 10.95 11.26
CA PRO A 160 3.53 9.88 10.27
C PRO A 160 2.24 9.84 9.43
N PRO A 161 2.28 10.17 8.13
CA PRO A 161 1.08 10.19 7.29
C PRO A 161 0.58 8.77 7.10
N LYS A 162 -0.57 8.39 7.70
CA LYS A 162 -1.20 7.03 7.66
C LYS A 162 -0.21 5.97 7.16
N VAL A 163 0.86 5.74 7.93
CA VAL A 163 1.90 4.80 7.55
C VAL A 163 1.20 3.46 7.36
N LEU A 164 1.54 2.77 6.27
CA LEU A 164 0.98 1.48 5.98
C LEU A 164 1.47 0.51 7.05
N ARG A 165 0.68 0.36 8.11
CA ARG A 165 0.91 -0.55 9.21
C ARG A 165 0.73 -1.98 8.72
N ALA A 166 1.65 -2.85 9.09
CA ALA A 166 1.61 -4.28 8.78
C ALA A 166 1.17 -5.06 10.03
N LEU A 167 0.34 -6.08 9.79
CA LEU A 167 -0.11 -7.00 10.82
C LEU A 167 0.83 -8.21 10.83
N ASP A 168 1.33 -8.58 12.01
CA ASP A 168 2.08 -9.82 12.18
C ASP A 168 1.16 -11.06 12.12
N ALA A 169 1.75 -12.25 12.26
CA ALA A 169 1.01 -13.50 12.29
C ALA A 169 -0.06 -13.55 13.41
N ASP A 170 0.17 -12.84 14.53
CA ASP A 170 -0.74 -12.74 15.67
C ASP A 170 -1.78 -11.61 15.51
N LYS A 171 -1.85 -10.98 14.33
CA LYS A 171 -2.71 -9.82 14.02
C LYS A 171 -2.42 -8.59 14.89
N LYS A 172 -1.23 -8.48 15.44
CA LYS A 172 -0.76 -7.26 16.10
C LYS A 172 -0.14 -6.35 15.06
N VAL A 173 -0.37 -5.05 15.23
CA VAL A 173 0.21 -4.03 14.36
C VAL A 173 1.61 -3.71 14.86
N THR A 174 2.58 -4.51 14.44
CA THR A 174 3.98 -4.45 14.90
C THR A 174 4.96 -4.11 13.78
N GLY A 175 4.47 -3.93 12.55
CA GLY A 175 5.32 -3.68 11.40
C GLY A 175 4.84 -2.57 10.49
N PHE A 176 5.62 -2.35 9.44
CA PHE A 176 5.40 -1.35 8.40
C PHE A 176 5.53 -2.00 7.03
N LYS A 177 4.64 -1.63 6.11
CA LYS A 177 4.75 -2.04 4.72
C LYS A 177 5.85 -1.23 4.06
N GLY A 178 6.83 -1.92 3.50
CA GLY A 178 7.94 -1.36 2.75
C GLY A 178 7.65 -1.36 1.25
N VAL A 179 8.43 -2.14 0.51
CA VAL A 179 8.44 -2.17 -0.97
C VAL A 179 7.20 -2.83 -1.56
N TRP A 180 6.70 -2.30 -2.68
CA TRP A 180 5.62 -2.89 -3.49
C TRP A 180 6.09 -3.17 -4.92
N GLY A 181 5.93 -4.41 -5.38
CA GLY A 181 6.36 -4.85 -6.72
C GLY A 181 5.64 -4.12 -7.87
N GLN A 182 4.37 -3.71 -7.69
CA GLN A 182 3.62 -2.99 -8.73
C GLN A 182 4.28 -1.66 -9.13
N GLY A 183 5.00 -1.03 -8.18
CA GLY A 183 5.68 0.25 -8.34
C GLY A 183 7.10 0.16 -8.89
N MET A 184 7.65 -1.04 -9.01
CA MET A 184 9.04 -1.30 -9.36
C MET A 184 9.11 -2.21 -10.57
N VAL A 185 10.05 -1.96 -11.47
CA VAL A 185 10.28 -2.90 -12.59
C VAL A 185 10.78 -4.22 -11.98
N GLY A 186 10.34 -5.36 -12.52
CA GLY A 186 10.63 -6.70 -11.97
C GLY A 186 12.08 -6.90 -11.49
N PRO A 187 13.10 -6.58 -12.30
CA PRO A 187 14.51 -6.70 -11.88
C PRO A 187 14.86 -5.78 -10.70
N VAL A 188 14.37 -4.53 -10.68
CA VAL A 188 14.63 -3.60 -9.58
C VAL A 188 14.02 -4.11 -8.28
N PHE A 189 12.83 -4.73 -8.35
CA PHE A 189 12.22 -5.34 -7.16
C PHE A 189 13.04 -6.53 -6.66
N GLN A 190 13.48 -7.40 -7.57
CA GLN A 190 14.33 -8.55 -7.25
C GLN A 190 15.66 -8.11 -6.63
N ASP A 191 16.33 -7.11 -7.21
CA ASP A 191 17.57 -6.53 -6.69
C ASP A 191 17.36 -5.95 -5.29
N ALA A 192 16.23 -5.27 -5.06
CA ALA A 192 15.90 -4.69 -3.76
C ALA A 192 15.65 -5.76 -2.70
N VAL A 193 14.94 -6.82 -3.06
CA VAL A 193 14.73 -7.98 -2.20
C VAL A 193 16.06 -8.67 -1.90
N GLN A 194 16.91 -8.87 -2.91
CA GLN A 194 18.22 -9.49 -2.72
C GLN A 194 19.11 -8.67 -1.79
N ALA A 195 19.21 -7.36 -2.01
CA ALA A 195 19.98 -6.46 -1.15
C ALA A 195 19.46 -6.49 0.30
N LEU A 196 18.13 -6.49 0.49
CA LEU A 196 17.48 -6.60 1.78
C LEU A 196 17.81 -7.92 2.49
N VAL A 197 17.69 -9.04 1.78
CA VAL A 197 17.96 -10.39 2.32
C VAL A 197 19.42 -10.50 2.73
N THR A 198 20.34 -10.13 1.85
CA THR A 198 21.78 -10.15 2.13
C THR A 198 22.12 -9.29 3.36
N ALA A 199 21.53 -8.11 3.49
CA ALA A 199 21.79 -7.26 4.66
C ALA A 199 21.15 -7.83 5.94
N ALA A 200 19.91 -8.32 5.87
CA ALA A 200 19.24 -8.93 7.02
C ALA A 200 20.03 -10.14 7.57
N GLU A 201 20.54 -11.00 6.69
CA GLU A 201 21.39 -12.14 7.05
C GLU A 201 22.67 -11.70 7.77
N ARG A 202 23.35 -10.67 7.27
CA ARG A 202 24.57 -10.12 7.91
C ARG A 202 24.31 -9.61 9.33
N HIS A 203 23.10 -9.12 9.60
CA HIS A 203 22.71 -8.58 10.90
C HIS A 203 21.92 -9.56 11.76
N GLY A 204 21.80 -10.84 11.35
CA GLY A 204 21.09 -11.87 12.11
C GLY A 204 19.56 -11.68 12.17
N VAL A 205 18.98 -10.92 11.25
CA VAL A 205 17.54 -10.68 11.16
C VAL A 205 16.90 -11.75 10.28
N ALA A 206 15.90 -12.45 10.81
CA ALA A 206 15.18 -13.48 10.07
C ALA A 206 14.37 -12.87 8.90
N VAL A 207 14.44 -13.51 7.74
CA VAL A 207 13.62 -13.19 6.56
C VAL A 207 12.73 -14.38 6.25
N THR A 208 11.43 -14.13 6.14
CA THR A 208 10.42 -15.14 5.81
C THR A 208 9.83 -14.87 4.44
N TYR A 209 9.71 -15.90 3.62
CA TYR A 209 8.99 -15.82 2.34
C TYR A 209 7.59 -16.40 2.52
N ASP A 210 6.57 -15.58 2.31
CA ASP A 210 5.18 -15.97 2.37
C ASP A 210 4.62 -16.05 0.95
N VAL A 211 4.40 -17.29 0.50
CA VAL A 211 3.83 -17.63 -0.81
C VAL A 211 2.35 -18.06 -0.66
N THR A 212 1.79 -17.93 0.55
CA THR A 212 0.54 -18.61 0.91
C THR A 212 -0.70 -17.87 0.41
N ASN A 213 -1.64 -18.66 -0.09
CA ASN A 213 -2.90 -18.31 -0.74
C ASN A 213 -3.77 -17.31 0.07
N THR A 214 -4.29 -16.29 -0.61
CA THR A 214 -5.22 -15.25 -0.08
C THR A 214 -6.51 -15.78 0.55
N SER A 215 -6.80 -17.08 0.51
CA SER A 215 -7.95 -17.66 1.22
C SER A 215 -7.87 -17.50 2.75
N ALA A 216 -6.68 -17.30 3.34
CA ALA A 216 -6.54 -17.08 4.78
C ALA A 216 -7.08 -15.72 5.27
N TRP A 217 -7.30 -14.74 4.38
CA TRP A 217 -7.90 -13.45 4.72
C TRP A 217 -9.41 -13.36 4.40
N TYR A 218 -9.96 -14.34 3.68
CA TYR A 218 -11.35 -14.31 3.19
C TYR A 218 -12.20 -15.56 3.50
N MET A 219 -11.69 -16.54 4.24
CA MET A 219 -12.53 -17.62 4.74
C MET A 219 -13.26 -17.21 6.03
N PRO A 220 -14.61 -17.36 6.10
CA PRO A 220 -15.30 -17.41 7.38
C PRO A 220 -14.63 -18.46 8.27
N ARG A 221 -14.48 -18.13 9.54
CA ARG A 221 -13.73 -18.85 10.59
C ARG A 221 -14.10 -20.34 10.78
N SER A 222 -15.07 -20.88 10.05
CA SER A 222 -15.56 -22.25 10.18
C SER A 222 -14.67 -23.30 9.51
N ASN A 223 -13.78 -22.93 8.59
CA ASN A 223 -13.10 -23.89 7.71
C ASN A 223 -11.56 -23.97 7.86
N GLN A 224 -10.97 -23.37 8.90
CA GLN A 224 -9.56 -23.63 9.20
C GLN A 224 -9.45 -24.83 10.15
N PRO A 225 -8.69 -25.89 9.79
CA PRO A 225 -8.45 -26.99 10.72
C PRO A 225 -7.77 -26.44 11.97
N LYS A 226 -8.31 -26.78 13.14
CA LYS A 226 -7.66 -26.48 14.42
C LYS A 226 -6.28 -27.14 14.40
N ALA A 227 -5.23 -26.35 14.64
CA ALA A 227 -3.92 -26.91 14.93
C ALA A 227 -4.03 -27.73 16.21
N ASN A 228 -3.63 -29.01 16.11
CA ASN A 228 -3.39 -29.88 17.27
C ASN A 228 -2.07 -29.50 17.94
#